data_AF-A0A519Y356-F1
#
_entry.id   AF-A0A519Y356-F1
#
_cell.length_a   1.000
_cell.length_b   1.000
_cell.length_c   1.000
_cell.angle_alpha   90.00
_cell.angle_beta   90.00
_cell.angle_gamma   90.00
#
_symmetry.space_group_name_H-M   'P 1'
#
loop_
_entity.id
_entity.type
_entity.pdbx_description
1 polymer ?
#
loop_
_entity_poly.entity_id
_entity_poly.type
_entity_poly.pdbx_seq_one_letter_code
_entity_poly.pdbx_strand_id
1 'polypeptide(L)'
;MVPKGKLIIIGGAINTGSFAETQFGLPENMNFFERGILKRITTESIKDTESRFEIITTASLMPEKVGEEYIKAYAQLDVHN
;
A
#
# COMPACT_ATOMS: atom_id res chain seq x y z
N MET A 1 23.16 -11.82 -16.61
CA MET A 1 21.98 -12.29 -15.85
C MET A 1 20.94 -11.19 -15.91
N VAL A 2 19.67 -11.48 -16.24
CA VAL A 2 18.60 -10.47 -16.33
C VAL A 2 17.76 -10.53 -15.05
N PRO A 3 17.45 -9.39 -14.39
CA PRO A 3 16.58 -9.38 -13.22
C PRO A 3 15.20 -9.97 -13.54
N LYS A 4 14.70 -10.85 -12.68
CA LYS A 4 13.38 -11.50 -12.83
C LYS A 4 12.22 -10.69 -12.24
N GLY A 5 12.51 -9.60 -11.53
CA GLY A 5 11.53 -8.83 -10.78
C GLY A 5 11.87 -7.35 -10.70
N LYS A 6 10.96 -6.58 -10.08
CA LYS A 6 11.09 -5.14 -9.88
C LYS A 6 11.44 -4.85 -8.42
N LEU A 7 12.35 -3.92 -8.20
CA LEU A 7 12.67 -3.38 -6.88
C LEU A 7 12.11 -1.96 -6.81
N ILE A 8 11.26 -1.69 -5.82
CA ILE A 8 10.69 -0.36 -5.57
C ILE A 8 11.25 0.14 -4.23
N ILE A 9 12.04 1.22 -4.28
CA ILE A 9 12.62 1.86 -3.08
C ILE A 9 11.76 3.09 -2.75
N ILE A 10 11.35 3.22 -1.49
CA ILE A 10 10.48 4.29 -1.03
C ILE A 10 11.21 5.07 0.08
N GLY A 11 11.25 6.40 -0.03
CA GLY A 11 12.02 7.29 0.85
C GLY A 11 11.46 7.48 2.27
N GLY A 12 10.42 6.74 2.67
CA GLY A 12 9.72 6.92 3.95
C GLY A 12 8.49 7.82 3.85
N ALA A 13 7.86 8.09 5.01
CA ALA A 13 6.60 8.82 5.12
C ALA A 13 5.48 8.27 4.20
N ILE A 14 5.42 6.95 4.08
CA ILE A 14 4.40 6.27 3.28
C ILE A 14 3.03 6.56 3.88
N ASN A 15 2.13 7.08 3.06
CA ASN A 15 0.74 7.23 3.45
C ASN A 15 0.04 5.87 3.35
N THR A 16 -0.18 5.24 4.50
CA THR A 16 -0.94 3.99 4.68
C THR A 16 -2.43 4.25 4.90
N GLY A 17 -2.91 5.47 4.61
CA GLY A 17 -4.29 5.86 4.82
C GLY A 17 -4.62 6.06 6.28
N SER A 18 -4.07 7.10 6.92
CA SER A 18 -4.64 7.63 8.16
C SER A 18 -6.01 8.24 7.87
N PHE A 19 -7.01 7.38 7.65
CA PHE A 19 -8.42 7.76 7.55
C PHE A 19 -8.97 8.09 8.94
N ALA A 20 -8.31 8.98 9.67
CA ALA A 20 -9.00 9.77 10.66
C ALA A 20 -9.78 10.83 9.89
N GLU A 21 -11.03 10.53 9.56
CA GLU A 21 -12.07 11.52 9.26
C GLU A 21 -11.77 12.57 8.17
N THR A 22 -11.50 12.18 6.93
CA THR A 22 -11.71 13.11 5.80
C THR A 22 -13.14 12.97 5.31
N GLN A 23 -14.02 13.74 5.96
CA GLN A 23 -15.26 14.33 5.47
C GLN A 23 -15.79 13.79 4.14
N PHE A 24 -16.97 13.17 4.21
CA PHE A 24 -17.85 12.92 3.06
C PHE A 24 -17.85 14.12 2.10
N GLY A 25 -17.24 14.00 0.92
CA GLY A 25 -17.53 14.90 -0.21
C GLY A 25 -16.40 15.63 -0.94
N LEU A 26 -15.11 15.36 -0.71
CA LEU A 26 -14.04 16.01 -1.51
C LEU A 26 -13.50 15.11 -2.64
N PRO A 27 -13.65 15.50 -3.93
CA PRO A 27 -13.15 14.75 -5.09
C PRO A 27 -11.61 14.67 -5.19
N GLU A 28 -10.87 15.48 -4.42
CA GLU A 28 -9.40 15.49 -4.46
C GLU A 28 -8.75 14.22 -3.91
N ASN A 29 -9.41 13.51 -2.99
CA ASN A 29 -8.86 12.31 -2.35
C ASN A 29 -8.77 11.10 -3.30
N MET A 30 -9.63 11.04 -4.32
CA MET A 30 -9.60 9.97 -5.34
C MET A 30 -8.31 10.00 -6.17
N ASN A 31 -7.81 11.20 -6.50
CA ASN A 31 -6.58 11.37 -7.29
C ASN A 31 -5.33 10.91 -6.53
N PHE A 32 -5.29 11.05 -5.22
CA PHE A 32 -4.17 10.60 -4.39
C PHE A 32 -4.12 9.08 -4.31
N PHE A 33 -5.28 8.44 -4.22
CA PHE A 33 -5.38 6.99 -4.13
C PHE A 33 -4.98 6.29 -5.44
N GLU A 34 -5.48 6.78 -6.58
CA GLU A 34 -5.10 6.23 -7.90
C GLU A 34 -3.64 6.46 -8.28
N ARG A 35 -2.99 7.49 -7.70
CA ARG A 35 -1.59 7.83 -7.95
C ARG A 35 -0.66 7.45 -6.79
N GLY A 36 -1.17 6.76 -5.78
CA GLY A 36 -0.44 6.42 -4.57
C GLY A 36 0.62 5.33 -4.77
N ILE A 37 1.65 5.34 -3.91
CA ILE A 37 2.74 4.35 -4.00
C ILE A 37 2.24 2.92 -3.81
N LEU A 38 1.24 2.70 -2.95
CA LEU A 38 0.64 1.38 -2.73
C LEU A 38 -0.05 0.87 -3.99
N LYS A 39 -0.85 1.69 -4.69
CA LYS A 39 -1.45 1.33 -5.99
C LYS A 39 -0.39 1.02 -7.04
N ARG A 40 0.73 1.76 -7.03
CA ARG A 40 1.84 1.48 -7.94
C ARG A 40 2.48 0.12 -7.66
N ILE A 41 2.73 -0.23 -6.40
CA ILE A 41 3.24 -1.55 -6.02
C ILE A 41 2.28 -2.63 -6.51
N THR A 42 0.97 -2.45 -6.32
CA THR A 42 -0.05 -3.40 -6.76
C THR A 42 -0.02 -3.61 -8.27
N THR A 43 -0.10 -2.54 -9.05
CA THR A 43 -0.10 -2.61 -10.53
C THR A 43 1.22 -3.09 -11.13
N GLU A 44 2.33 -2.92 -10.42
CA GLU A 44 3.65 -3.42 -10.84
C GLU A 44 3.85 -4.91 -10.52
N SER A 45 3.00 -5.49 -9.67
CA SER A 45 3.04 -6.88 -9.26
C SER A 45 2.55 -7.81 -10.37
N ILE A 46 3.08 -9.04 -10.41
CA ILE A 46 2.90 -9.96 -11.55
C ILE A 46 1.44 -10.36 -11.84
N LYS A 47 0.58 -10.35 -10.82
CA LYS A 47 -0.86 -10.67 -10.92
C LYS A 47 -1.74 -9.52 -10.45
N ASP A 48 -1.21 -8.29 -10.43
CA ASP A 48 -1.93 -7.12 -9.90
C ASP A 48 -2.48 -7.40 -8.48
N THR A 49 -3.79 -7.19 -8.25
CA THR A 49 -4.48 -7.42 -6.98
C THR A 49 -4.50 -8.88 -6.51
N GLU A 50 -4.36 -9.83 -7.44
CA GLU A 50 -4.29 -11.29 -7.16
C GLU A 50 -2.87 -11.76 -6.80
N SER A 51 -1.91 -10.83 -6.69
CA SER A 51 -0.58 -11.15 -6.21
C SER A 51 -0.62 -11.39 -4.69
N ARG A 52 0.28 -12.23 -4.18
CA ARG A 52 0.44 -12.40 -2.73
C ARG A 52 1.30 -11.27 -2.17
N PHE A 53 0.76 -10.51 -1.22
CA PHE A 53 1.48 -9.45 -0.52
C PHE A 53 1.91 -9.94 0.85
N GLU A 54 3.20 -9.80 1.15
CA GLU A 54 3.75 -10.04 2.48
C GLU A 54 4.25 -8.71 3.06
N ILE A 55 3.79 -8.39 4.27
CA ILE A 55 4.17 -7.15 4.96
C ILE A 55 5.07 -7.53 6.13
N ILE A 56 6.32 -7.07 6.11
CA ILE A 56 7.33 -7.36 7.13
C ILE A 56 7.60 -6.07 7.92
N THR A 57 7.10 -5.99 9.14
CA THR A 57 7.11 -4.76 9.96
C THR A 57 8.17 -4.74 11.05
N THR A 58 9.19 -5.58 10.95
CA THR A 58 10.24 -5.77 11.97
C THR A 58 11.08 -4.53 12.26
N ALA A 59 11.08 -3.53 11.37
CA ALA A 59 11.74 -2.25 11.60
C ALA A 59 10.97 -1.33 12.56
N SER A 60 9.69 -1.63 12.84
CA SER A 60 8.84 -0.83 13.73
C SER A 60 8.94 -1.29 15.18
N LEU A 61 8.82 -0.34 16.11
CA LEU A 61 8.62 -0.63 17.54
C LEU A 61 7.20 -1.13 17.85
N MET A 62 6.26 -0.97 16.90
CA MET A 62 4.87 -1.43 16.99
C MET A 62 4.51 -2.27 15.75
N PRO A 63 5.08 -3.48 15.59
CA PRO A 63 5.01 -4.25 14.35
C PRO A 63 3.59 -4.68 13.99
N GLU A 64 2.78 -5.10 14.97
CA GLU A 64 1.39 -5.54 14.75
C GLU A 64 0.52 -4.40 14.24
N LYS A 65 0.55 -3.25 14.94
CA LYS A 65 -0.22 -2.06 14.55
C LYS A 65 0.13 -1.57 13.15
N VAL A 66 1.43 -1.46 12.84
CA VAL A 66 1.88 -1.05 11.49
C VAL A 66 1.46 -2.07 10.44
N GLY A 67 1.51 -3.37 10.78
CA GLY A 67 1.06 -4.44 9.89
C GLY A 67 -0.41 -4.30 9.55
N GLU A 68 -1.26 -4.09 10.56
CA GLU A 68 -2.69 -3.84 10.35
C GLU A 68 -2.97 -2.60 9.49
N GLU A 69 -2.20 -1.52 9.65
CA GLU A 69 -2.35 -0.31 8.84
C GLU A 69 -2.10 -0.61 7.35
N TYR A 70 -1.03 -1.33 7.03
CA TYR A 70 -0.76 -1.72 5.64
C TYR A 70 -1.81 -2.70 5.10
N ILE A 71 -2.25 -3.68 5.90
CA ILE A 71 -3.32 -4.62 5.50
C ILE A 71 -4.60 -3.85 5.14
N LYS A 72 -5.02 -2.91 6.00
CA LYS A 72 -6.21 -2.07 5.75
C LYS A 72 -6.04 -1.22 4.50
N ALA A 73 -4.86 -0.64 4.29
CA ALA A 73 -4.56 0.17 3.10
C ALA A 73 -4.63 -0.65 1.80
N TYR A 74 -4.08 -1.86 1.80
CA TYR A 74 -4.13 -2.75 0.64
C TYR A 74 -5.52 -3.34 0.39
N ALA A 75 -6.31 -3.60 1.43
CA ALA A 75 -7.70 -4.03 1.29
C ALA A 75 -8.57 -2.98 0.56
N GLN A 76 -8.29 -1.68 0.74
CA GLN A 76 -8.94 -0.62 -0.04
C GLN A 76 -8.57 -0.65 -1.53
N LEU A 77 -7.42 -1.24 -1.87
CA LEU A 77 -6.94 -1.44 -3.25
C LEU A 77 -7.43 -2.76 -3.85
N ASP A 78 -8.38 -3.42 -3.18
CA ASP A 78 -8.92 -4.74 -3.55
C ASP A 78 -7.86 -5.86 -3.52
N VAL A 79 -6.80 -5.67 -2.73
CA VAL A 79 -5.80 -6.69 -2.43
C VAL A 79 -6.23 -7.39 -1.14
N HIS A 80 -6.65 -8.64 -1.27
CA HIS A 80 -7.11 -9.46 -0.15
C HIS A 80 -6.22 -10.69 0.03
N ASN A 81 -6.38 -11.36 1.18
CA ASN A 81 -5.71 -12.62 1.48
C ASN A 81 -6.34 -13.80 0.75
#